data_AF-A0A401H9L2-F1
#
_entry.id   AF-A0A401H9L2-F1
#
_cell.length_a   1.000
_cell.length_b   1.000
_cell.length_c   1.000
_cell.angle_alpha   90.00
_cell.angle_beta   90.00
_cell.angle_gamma   90.00
#
_symmetry.space_group_name_H-M   'P 1'
#
loop_
_entity.id
_entity.type
_entity.pdbx_description
1 polymer ?
#
loop_
_entity_poly.entity_id
_entity_poly.type
_entity_poly.pdbx_seq_one_letter_code
_entity_poly.pdbx_strand_id
1 'polypeptide(L)'
;MASNTLDAGLPRDVLEAVRGSVMLVEGRPVFREGAREQLESLRLRVVYGILGGALGRAVEWVHIFKDELETARRAAGLRGVLLPKELRSFIEDPRGHLAKKLFQYSIDLARGKLSPEEFLAKARSALNTSLATNLRSIYQHWVFLALVAEYGRRGASIAYPDHGFLHIERQGRQRGGSIPANAVIRLPGAREASFYLEAPRPIGWGDSRGLERAWSLYTSLRPDMIIYGGRVLDMVEWADGRPRVKRPSVVVEFKELEDWYERVRYLKGPLVKRFSAEEWYTRWFEGLKTGLADILGIEPGRREERREGVRVREHRLVLLYREVYKPDLLVLVSRAPVPGEVRRELESEGVAVIDGVEIGSREPVGELASELEPYFEKVVDTPLDEVEHRLWLMGVEADRRRLEEALATLALENLPRLASMLESRLDTEARGGEASQEA
;
A
#
# COMPACT_ATOMS: atom_id res chain seq x y z
N MET A 1 -21.39 22.09 41.01
CA MET A 1 -20.04 21.51 40.96
C MET A 1 -19.85 20.88 39.59
N ALA A 2 -19.23 21.61 38.66
CA ALA A 2 -18.97 21.11 37.32
C ALA A 2 -17.96 19.96 37.40
N SER A 3 -18.19 18.88 36.63
CA SER A 3 -17.28 17.73 36.56
C SER A 3 -15.85 18.21 36.25
N ASN A 4 -14.90 17.95 37.16
CA ASN A 4 -13.47 18.24 36.95
C ASN A 4 -12.80 17.29 35.94
N THR A 5 -13.55 16.29 35.46
CA THR A 5 -13.10 15.28 34.50
C THR A 5 -13.74 15.55 33.15
N LEU A 6 -12.90 15.73 32.13
CA LEU A 6 -13.33 15.86 30.73
C LEU A 6 -13.57 14.47 30.13
N ASP A 7 -14.31 14.40 29.01
CA ASP A 7 -14.72 13.19 28.24
C ASP A 7 -13.61 12.19 27.85
N ALA A 8 -12.34 12.48 28.17
CA ALA A 8 -11.19 11.60 27.97
C ALA A 8 -10.68 10.94 29.27
N GLY A 9 -11.42 11.06 30.38
CA GLY A 9 -10.98 10.61 31.70
C GLY A 9 -9.77 11.39 32.25
N LEU A 10 -9.43 12.52 31.63
CA LEU A 10 -8.33 13.38 32.05
C LEU A 10 -8.86 14.53 32.91
N PRO A 11 -8.30 14.71 34.12
CA PRO A 11 -8.61 15.86 34.95
C PRO A 11 -8.23 17.16 34.23
N ARG A 12 -9.12 18.16 34.26
CA ARG A 12 -8.93 19.46 33.59
C ARG A 12 -7.64 20.17 34.05
N ASP A 13 -7.31 20.03 35.32
CA ASP A 13 -6.09 20.51 35.97
C ASP A 13 -4.82 19.97 35.31
N VAL A 14 -4.81 18.74 34.79
CA VAL A 14 -3.65 18.18 34.07
C VAL A 14 -3.41 18.90 32.74
N LEU A 15 -4.48 19.33 32.06
CA LEU A 15 -4.38 20.11 30.81
C LEU A 15 -4.06 21.58 31.07
N GLU A 16 -4.56 22.13 32.18
CA GLU A 16 -4.28 23.51 32.56
C GLU A 16 -2.86 23.68 33.10
N ALA A 17 -2.29 22.66 33.75
CA ALA A 17 -0.94 22.69 34.32
C ALA A 17 0.16 22.98 33.28
N VAL A 18 -0.07 22.66 31.99
CA VAL A 18 0.90 22.94 30.93
C VAL A 18 0.73 24.33 30.30
N ARG A 19 -0.32 25.09 30.65
CA ARG A 19 -0.51 26.45 30.09
C ARG A 19 0.57 27.40 30.58
N GLY A 20 1.04 28.25 29.68
CA GLY A 20 2.16 29.16 29.92
C GLY A 20 3.54 28.48 29.92
N SER A 21 3.64 27.16 29.77
CA SER A 21 4.92 26.45 29.73
C SER A 21 5.72 26.68 28.42
N VAL A 22 5.05 27.21 27.39
CA VAL A 22 5.67 27.61 26.12
C VAL A 22 5.27 29.05 25.79
N MET A 23 6.25 29.88 25.49
CA MET A 23 6.07 31.28 25.13
C MET A 23 6.65 31.55 23.74
N LEU A 24 6.21 32.62 23.07
CA LEU A 24 6.85 33.10 21.84
C LEU A 24 7.80 34.25 22.19
N VAL A 25 9.07 34.11 21.82
CA VAL A 25 10.06 35.20 21.86
C VAL A 25 10.53 35.40 20.42
N GLU A 26 10.29 36.59 19.87
CA GLU A 26 10.62 36.92 18.47
C GLU A 26 10.06 35.92 17.44
N GLY A 27 8.83 35.45 17.67
CA GLY A 27 8.16 34.47 16.81
C GLY A 27 8.65 33.03 16.97
N ARG A 28 9.61 32.75 17.85
CA ARG A 28 10.13 31.40 18.12
C ARG A 28 9.57 30.82 19.43
N PRO A 29 9.19 29.53 19.46
CA PRO A 29 8.74 28.89 20.69
C PRO A 29 9.91 28.69 21.66
N VAL A 30 9.80 29.29 22.84
CA VAL A 30 10.71 29.12 23.98
C VAL A 30 10.00 28.30 25.05
N PHE A 31 10.64 27.21 25.47
CA PHE A 31 10.11 26.26 26.44
C PHE A 31 10.65 26.60 27.83
N ARG A 32 9.78 26.64 28.84
CA ARG A 32 10.22 26.69 30.24
C ARG A 32 10.93 25.39 30.62
N GLU A 33 11.73 25.43 31.67
CA GLU A 33 12.37 24.25 32.22
C GLU A 33 11.33 23.16 32.54
N GLY A 34 11.59 21.92 32.14
CA GLY A 34 10.69 20.77 32.31
C GLY A 34 9.45 20.73 31.40
N ALA A 35 9.23 21.76 30.57
CA ALA A 35 8.01 21.84 29.74
C ALA A 35 7.97 20.74 28.67
N ARG A 36 9.13 20.28 28.16
CA ARG A 36 9.18 19.26 27.10
C ARG A 36 8.69 17.91 27.62
N GLU A 37 9.18 17.51 28.79
CA GLU A 37 8.84 16.28 29.49
C GLU A 37 7.38 16.28 29.93
N GLN A 38 6.90 17.42 30.44
CA GLN A 38 5.50 17.61 30.80
C GLN A 38 4.56 17.44 29.59
N LEU A 39 4.90 18.06 28.45
CA LEU A 39 4.10 17.94 27.24
C LEU A 39 4.15 16.53 26.65
N GLU A 40 5.28 15.83 26.75
CA GLU A 40 5.37 14.44 26.34
C GLU A 40 4.51 13.51 27.20
N SER A 41 4.62 13.62 28.52
CA SER A 41 3.79 12.88 29.48
C SER A 41 2.30 13.16 29.23
N LEU A 42 1.94 14.42 28.99
CA LEU A 42 0.58 14.79 28.65
C LEU A 42 0.09 14.08 27.38
N ARG A 43 0.85 14.15 26.27
CA ARG A 43 0.45 13.51 25.00
C ARG A 43 0.24 12.01 25.18
N LEU A 44 1.13 11.33 25.91
CA LEU A 44 1.02 9.91 26.17
C LEU A 44 -0.21 9.54 27.02
N ARG A 45 -0.57 10.37 28.00
CA ARG A 45 -1.79 10.20 28.81
C ARG A 45 -3.05 10.43 27.97
N VAL A 46 -3.04 11.43 27.09
CA VAL A 46 -4.14 11.72 26.16
C VAL A 46 -4.37 10.57 25.18
N VAL A 47 -3.30 9.99 24.63
CA VAL A 47 -3.39 8.79 23.78
C VAL A 47 -4.12 7.66 24.52
N TYR A 48 -3.69 7.35 25.76
CA TYR A 48 -4.30 6.27 26.54
C TYR A 48 -5.75 6.56 26.92
N GLY A 49 -6.03 7.77 27.42
CA GLY A 49 -7.37 8.18 27.84
C GLY A 49 -8.40 8.22 26.70
N ILE A 50 -7.97 8.57 25.49
CA ILE A 50 -8.87 8.63 24.32
C ILE A 50 -9.06 7.25 23.68
N LEU A 51 -7.99 6.48 23.50
CA LEU A 51 -8.04 5.25 22.69
C LEU A 51 -8.28 3.98 23.52
N GLY A 52 -7.91 3.95 24.80
CA GLY A 52 -8.16 2.84 25.72
C GLY A 52 -7.92 1.45 25.09
N GLY A 53 -8.96 0.63 25.04
CA GLY A 53 -8.92 -0.73 24.48
C GLY A 53 -8.57 -0.80 22.99
N ALA A 54 -8.84 0.24 22.19
CA ALA A 54 -8.46 0.27 20.78
C ALA A 54 -6.93 0.28 20.58
N LEU A 55 -6.19 0.85 21.53
CA LEU A 55 -4.72 0.77 21.54
C LEU A 55 -4.25 -0.67 21.82
N GLY A 56 -4.93 -1.40 22.70
CA GLY A 56 -4.65 -2.81 22.96
C GLY A 56 -4.79 -3.68 21.71
N ARG A 57 -5.90 -3.52 20.98
CA ARG A 57 -6.11 -4.19 19.67
C ARG A 57 -5.02 -3.86 18.65
N ALA A 58 -4.57 -2.59 18.62
CA ALA A 58 -3.50 -2.20 17.71
C ALA A 58 -2.16 -2.86 18.06
N VAL A 59 -1.86 -2.99 19.34
CA VAL A 59 -0.66 -3.72 19.81
C VAL A 59 -0.74 -5.19 19.39
N GLU A 60 -1.89 -5.84 19.54
CA GLU A 60 -2.10 -7.21 19.07
C GLU A 60 -1.86 -7.37 17.57
N TRP A 61 -2.48 -6.51 16.75
CA TRP A 61 -2.31 -6.53 15.29
C TRP A 61 -0.84 -6.31 14.88
N VAL A 62 -0.11 -5.46 15.60
CA VAL A 62 1.32 -5.23 15.39
C VAL A 62 2.14 -6.49 15.66
N HIS A 63 1.81 -7.28 16.68
CA HIS A 63 2.49 -8.55 16.95
C HIS A 63 2.27 -9.55 15.82
N ILE A 64 1.00 -9.77 15.43
CA ILE A 64 0.65 -10.69 14.34
C ILE A 64 1.34 -10.27 13.03
N PHE A 65 1.36 -8.97 12.73
CA PHE A 65 2.03 -8.44 11.55
C PHE A 65 3.55 -8.68 11.57
N LYS A 66 4.22 -8.53 12.72
CA LYS A 66 5.66 -8.80 12.85
C LYS A 66 5.97 -10.29 12.69
N ASP A 67 5.12 -11.16 13.22
CA ASP A 67 5.28 -12.61 13.03
C ASP A 67 5.07 -13.01 11.57
N GLU A 68 4.13 -12.36 10.86
CA GLU A 68 3.92 -12.57 9.43
C GLU A 68 5.11 -12.11 8.59
N LEU A 69 5.74 -10.98 8.94
CA LEU A 69 6.96 -10.52 8.28
C LEU A 69 8.05 -11.58 8.32
N GLU A 70 8.29 -12.19 9.49
CA GLU A 70 9.27 -13.27 9.62
C GLU A 70 8.83 -14.56 8.91
N THR A 71 7.54 -14.85 8.90
CA THR A 71 6.98 -16.01 8.20
C THR A 71 7.19 -15.90 6.69
N ALA A 72 6.82 -14.77 6.10
CA ALA A 72 7.05 -14.46 4.69
C ALA A 72 8.56 -14.45 4.36
N ARG A 73 9.38 -13.87 5.24
CA ARG A 73 10.83 -13.83 5.06
C ARG A 73 11.44 -15.23 4.95
N ARG A 74 11.03 -16.16 5.82
CA ARG A 74 11.53 -17.55 5.80
C ARG A 74 10.98 -18.32 4.61
N ALA A 75 9.67 -18.25 4.37
CA ALA A 75 9.01 -19.03 3.32
C ALA A 75 9.49 -18.66 1.92
N ALA A 76 9.72 -17.37 1.64
CA ALA A 76 10.16 -16.88 0.33
C ALA A 76 11.68 -16.65 0.23
N GLY A 77 12.47 -17.08 1.24
CA GLY A 77 13.94 -16.96 1.21
C GLY A 77 14.48 -15.52 1.19
N LEU A 78 13.78 -14.58 1.83
CA LEU A 78 14.12 -13.16 1.79
C LEU A 78 15.22 -12.79 2.79
N ARG A 79 16.07 -11.84 2.41
CA ARG A 79 17.05 -11.19 3.31
C ARG A 79 16.37 -10.24 4.29
N GLY A 80 15.25 -9.63 3.90
CA GLY A 80 14.48 -8.74 4.76
C GLY A 80 13.31 -8.09 4.04
N VAL A 81 12.56 -7.25 4.77
CA VAL A 81 11.40 -6.52 4.26
C VAL A 81 11.57 -5.02 4.56
N LEU A 82 11.37 -4.17 3.54
CA LEU A 82 11.42 -2.72 3.67
C LEU A 82 10.02 -2.13 3.83
N LEU A 83 9.83 -1.44 4.96
CA LEU A 83 8.56 -0.83 5.36
C LEU A 83 8.58 0.69 5.23
N PRO A 84 7.46 1.32 4.85
CA PRO A 84 7.31 2.77 4.90
C PRO A 84 7.65 3.32 6.29
N LYS A 85 8.31 4.48 6.35
CA LYS A 85 8.74 5.11 7.61
C LYS A 85 7.61 5.28 8.64
N GLU A 86 6.42 5.68 8.19
CA GLU A 86 5.27 5.86 9.07
C GLU A 86 4.80 4.52 9.66
N LEU A 87 4.66 3.49 8.84
CA LEU A 87 4.28 2.14 9.29
C LEU A 87 5.36 1.57 10.23
N ARG A 88 6.64 1.70 9.87
CA ARG A 88 7.77 1.30 10.73
C ARG A 88 7.70 1.96 12.11
N SER A 89 7.53 3.28 12.15
CA SER A 89 7.41 3.99 13.43
C SER A 89 6.20 3.54 14.24
N PHE A 90 5.10 3.16 13.60
CA PHE A 90 3.90 2.70 14.29
C PHE A 90 4.09 1.28 14.85
N ILE A 91 4.67 0.35 14.09
CA ILE A 91 4.90 -1.02 14.59
C ILE A 91 5.99 -1.10 15.65
N GLU A 92 6.94 -0.16 15.68
CA GLU A 92 7.98 -0.07 16.70
C GLU A 92 7.41 0.39 18.05
N ASP A 93 6.63 1.47 18.04
CA ASP A 93 5.96 2.02 19.23
C ASP A 93 4.63 2.69 18.82
N PRO A 94 3.51 1.94 18.86
CA PRO A 94 2.19 2.48 18.48
C PRO A 94 1.81 3.71 19.32
N ARG A 95 2.10 3.67 20.62
CA ARG A 95 1.74 4.71 21.58
C ARG A 95 2.54 5.98 21.31
N GLY A 96 3.87 5.86 21.18
CA GLY A 96 4.73 7.00 20.85
C GLY A 96 4.45 7.56 19.46
N HIS A 97 4.18 6.72 18.46
CA HIS A 97 3.77 7.18 17.13
C HIS A 97 2.52 8.06 17.19
N LEU A 98 1.49 7.61 17.90
CA LEU A 98 0.24 8.37 18.06
C LEU A 98 0.46 9.67 18.85
N ALA A 99 1.31 9.63 19.88
CA ALA A 99 1.67 10.83 20.64
C ALA A 99 2.35 11.90 19.77
N LYS A 100 3.18 11.52 18.78
CA LYS A 100 3.78 12.47 17.82
C LYS A 100 2.73 13.28 17.06
N LYS A 101 1.56 12.70 16.76
CA LYS A 101 0.45 13.40 16.07
C LYS A 101 -0.15 14.53 16.92
N LEU A 102 0.07 14.53 18.23
CA LEU A 102 -0.40 15.56 19.15
C LEU A 102 0.62 16.69 19.39
N PHE A 103 1.80 16.63 18.76
CA PHE A 103 2.90 17.54 19.05
C PHE A 103 2.48 19.02 18.90
N GLN A 104 2.00 19.42 17.73
CA GLN A 104 1.59 20.81 17.47
C GLN A 104 0.41 21.24 18.35
N TYR A 105 -0.58 20.37 18.54
CA TYR A 105 -1.74 20.67 19.39
C TYR A 105 -1.34 20.89 20.84
N SER A 106 -0.38 20.11 21.35
CA SER A 106 0.09 20.25 22.73
C SER A 106 0.87 21.55 22.94
N ILE A 107 1.62 22.01 21.93
CA ILE A 107 2.28 23.32 21.95
C ILE A 107 1.26 24.46 21.91
N ASP A 108 0.23 24.35 21.07
CA ASP A 108 -0.80 25.38 20.98
C ASP A 108 -1.64 25.46 22.27
N LEU A 109 -1.91 24.33 22.95
CA LEU A 109 -2.48 24.31 24.30
C LEU A 109 -1.56 25.00 25.31
N ALA A 110 -0.26 24.66 25.31
CA ALA A 110 0.72 25.24 26.22
C ALA A 110 0.86 26.76 26.08
N ARG A 111 0.72 27.27 24.85
CA ARG A 111 0.73 28.72 24.55
C ARG A 111 -0.59 29.41 24.88
N GLY A 112 -1.62 28.65 25.27
CA GLY A 112 -2.96 29.16 25.52
C GLY A 112 -3.75 29.53 24.25
N LYS A 113 -3.27 29.12 23.07
CA LYS A 113 -3.97 29.30 21.77
C LYS A 113 -5.17 28.35 21.63
N LEU A 114 -5.12 27.19 22.29
CA LEU A 114 -6.25 26.27 22.40
C LEU A 114 -6.72 26.18 23.86
N SER A 115 -8.03 26.13 24.06
CA SER A 115 -8.63 25.66 25.31
C SER A 115 -8.43 24.15 25.49
N PRO A 116 -8.50 23.63 26.74
CA PRO A 116 -8.49 22.19 27.00
C PRO A 116 -9.52 21.40 26.19
N GLU A 117 -10.73 21.95 26.04
CA GLU A 117 -11.84 21.33 25.31
C GLU A 117 -11.55 21.24 23.80
N GLU A 118 -11.07 22.33 23.18
CA GLU A 118 -10.67 22.34 21.77
C GLU A 118 -9.49 21.42 21.50
N PHE A 119 -8.52 21.37 22.42
CA PHE A 119 -7.38 20.47 22.33
C PHE A 119 -7.85 19.01 22.31
N LEU A 120 -8.72 18.61 23.26
CA LEU A 120 -9.23 17.24 23.32
C LEU A 120 -10.05 16.85 22.08
N ALA A 121 -10.87 17.76 21.56
CA ALA A 121 -11.63 17.52 20.33
C ALA A 121 -10.70 17.26 19.13
N LYS A 122 -9.68 18.12 18.95
CA LYS A 122 -8.66 17.94 17.89
C LYS A 122 -7.84 16.67 18.09
N ALA A 123 -7.44 16.39 19.34
CA ALA A 123 -6.69 15.19 19.68
C ALA A 123 -7.49 13.92 19.34
N ARG A 124 -8.78 13.85 19.73
CA ARG A 124 -9.65 12.71 19.42
C ARG A 124 -9.75 12.46 17.92
N SER A 125 -9.96 13.50 17.13
CA SER A 125 -10.01 13.38 15.67
C SER A 125 -8.68 12.89 15.07
N ALA A 126 -7.57 13.50 15.48
CA ALA A 126 -6.24 13.15 14.96
C ALA A 126 -5.84 11.72 15.32
N LEU A 127 -6.09 11.30 16.57
CA LEU A 127 -5.76 9.97 17.06
C LEU A 127 -6.59 8.88 16.39
N ASN A 128 -7.93 9.04 16.32
CA ASN A 128 -8.79 8.06 15.66
C ASN A 128 -8.43 7.90 14.17
N THR A 129 -8.17 9.02 13.48
CA THR A 129 -7.76 8.98 12.07
C THR A 129 -6.41 8.28 11.88
N SER A 130 -5.42 8.63 12.71
CA SER A 130 -4.09 8.01 12.65
C SER A 130 -4.14 6.53 13.00
N LEU A 131 -4.91 6.12 14.00
CA LEU A 131 -5.07 4.73 14.39
C LEU A 131 -5.74 3.92 13.27
N ALA A 132 -6.88 4.39 12.75
CA ALA A 132 -7.61 3.72 11.67
C ALA A 132 -6.73 3.56 10.41
N THR A 133 -5.98 4.60 10.04
CA THR A 133 -5.07 4.55 8.88
C THR A 133 -3.99 3.49 9.07
N ASN A 134 -3.36 3.44 10.25
CA ASN A 134 -2.30 2.46 10.51
C ASN A 134 -2.85 1.03 10.60
N LEU A 135 -4.03 0.81 11.20
CA LEU A 135 -4.66 -0.51 11.24
C LEU A 135 -5.03 -1.00 9.83
N ARG A 136 -5.57 -0.12 8.99
CA ARG A 136 -5.80 -0.43 7.56
C ARG A 136 -4.50 -0.85 6.87
N SER A 137 -3.44 -0.06 6.98
CA SER A 137 -2.15 -0.43 6.39
C SER A 137 -1.58 -1.73 6.95
N ILE A 138 -1.72 -2.01 8.25
CA ILE A 138 -1.31 -3.29 8.83
C ILE A 138 -2.09 -4.44 8.18
N TYR A 139 -3.42 -4.34 8.09
CA TYR A 139 -4.25 -5.39 7.54
C TYR A 139 -3.92 -5.69 6.07
N GLN A 140 -3.84 -4.66 5.24
CA GLN A 140 -3.55 -4.80 3.81
C GLN A 140 -2.19 -5.44 3.56
N HIS A 141 -1.17 -4.94 4.26
CA HIS A 141 0.18 -5.48 4.14
C HIS A 141 0.30 -6.87 4.76
N TRP A 142 -0.46 -7.17 5.83
CA TRP A 142 -0.53 -8.50 6.40
C TRP A 142 -1.06 -9.51 5.38
N VAL A 143 -2.19 -9.22 4.71
CA VAL A 143 -2.74 -10.12 3.67
C VAL A 143 -1.72 -10.35 2.56
N PHE A 144 -1.05 -9.29 2.09
CA PHE A 144 -0.01 -9.42 1.07
C PHE A 144 1.18 -10.29 1.54
N LEU A 145 1.67 -10.08 2.78
CA LEU A 145 2.74 -10.91 3.34
C LEU A 145 2.31 -12.36 3.53
N ALA A 146 1.06 -12.58 3.93
CA ALA A 146 0.49 -13.91 4.07
C ALA A 146 0.38 -14.63 2.72
N LEU A 147 0.06 -13.91 1.62
CA LEU A 147 0.14 -14.42 0.25
C LEU A 147 1.58 -14.77 -0.14
N VAL A 148 2.55 -13.89 0.15
CA VAL A 148 3.97 -14.18 -0.12
C VAL A 148 4.43 -15.42 0.65
N ALA A 149 4.04 -15.57 1.91
CA ALA A 149 4.35 -16.75 2.71
C ALA A 149 3.69 -18.01 2.15
N GLU A 150 2.44 -17.91 1.71
CA GLU A 150 1.70 -19.02 1.12
C GLU A 150 2.33 -19.49 -0.18
N TYR A 151 2.62 -18.59 -1.11
CA TYR A 151 3.32 -18.93 -2.34
C TYR A 151 4.74 -19.46 -2.07
N GLY A 152 5.47 -18.88 -1.11
CA GLY A 152 6.77 -19.38 -0.70
C GLY A 152 6.73 -20.84 -0.21
N ARG A 153 5.71 -21.21 0.57
CA ARG A 153 5.46 -22.62 0.96
C ARG A 153 5.18 -23.53 -0.24
N ARG A 154 4.60 -23.00 -1.31
CA ARG A 154 4.35 -23.68 -2.60
C ARG A 154 5.56 -23.63 -3.55
N GLY A 155 6.75 -23.30 -3.06
CA GLY A 155 7.99 -23.27 -3.85
C GLY A 155 8.19 -22.01 -4.68
N ALA A 156 7.43 -20.94 -4.43
CA ALA A 156 7.61 -19.68 -5.12
C ALA A 156 8.85 -18.91 -4.66
N SER A 157 9.34 -18.04 -5.53
CA SER A 157 10.45 -17.12 -5.27
C SER A 157 10.06 -15.68 -5.60
N ILE A 158 10.80 -14.72 -5.06
CA ILE A 158 10.68 -13.31 -5.45
C ILE A 158 11.67 -13.03 -6.58
N ALA A 159 11.15 -12.86 -7.80
CA ALA A 159 11.95 -12.55 -8.99
C ALA A 159 12.32 -11.05 -9.06
N TYR A 160 11.55 -10.19 -8.41
CA TYR A 160 11.86 -8.77 -8.26
C TYR A 160 11.36 -8.25 -6.91
N PRO A 161 12.14 -7.43 -6.20
CA PRO A 161 13.50 -7.01 -6.54
C PRO A 161 14.56 -8.12 -6.40
N ASP A 162 15.53 -8.11 -7.31
CA ASP A 162 16.61 -9.10 -7.47
C ASP A 162 17.58 -9.16 -6.28
N HIS A 163 17.64 -8.11 -5.47
CA HIS A 163 18.48 -8.05 -4.29
C HIS A 163 17.88 -8.78 -3.06
N GLY A 164 16.80 -9.56 -3.21
CA GLY A 164 16.29 -10.44 -2.17
C GLY A 164 15.66 -9.74 -0.95
N PHE A 165 15.23 -8.48 -1.10
CA PHE A 165 14.37 -7.82 -0.12
C PHE A 165 12.99 -7.56 -0.74
N LEU A 166 11.95 -7.74 0.05
CA LEU A 166 10.59 -7.37 -0.33
C LEU A 166 10.32 -5.89 0.01
N HIS A 167 9.73 -5.15 -0.92
CA HIS A 167 9.47 -3.72 -0.75
C HIS A 167 7.99 -3.47 -0.58
N ILE A 168 7.58 -3.17 0.65
CA ILE A 168 6.22 -2.69 0.91
C ILE A 168 6.11 -1.21 0.55
N GLU A 169 7.18 -0.44 0.75
CA GLU A 169 7.26 0.95 0.30
C GLU A 169 7.68 1.11 -1.16
N ARG A 170 7.28 2.25 -1.76
CA ARG A 170 7.76 2.70 -3.08
C ARG A 170 8.49 4.05 -3.01
N GLN A 171 8.76 4.57 -1.80
CA GLN A 171 9.46 5.85 -1.61
C GLN A 171 10.86 5.81 -2.24
N GLY A 172 11.24 6.90 -2.92
CA GLY A 172 12.55 7.03 -3.58
C GLY A 172 12.70 6.31 -4.93
N ARG A 173 11.74 5.45 -5.32
CA ARG A 173 11.79 4.66 -6.57
C ARG A 173 10.90 5.18 -7.70
N GLN A 174 10.02 6.12 -7.39
CA GLN A 174 9.13 6.74 -8.36
C GLN A 174 9.73 8.06 -8.84
N ARG A 175 10.20 8.08 -10.08
CA ARG A 175 10.66 9.30 -10.77
C ARG A 175 9.96 9.39 -12.11
N GLY A 176 9.57 10.61 -12.50
CA GLY A 176 9.12 10.89 -13.87
C GLY A 176 7.84 10.18 -14.30
N GLY A 177 6.95 9.82 -13.37
CA GLY A 177 5.67 9.14 -13.64
C GLY A 177 5.78 7.65 -13.97
N SER A 178 6.87 6.99 -13.60
CA SER A 178 6.97 5.53 -13.50
C SER A 178 6.48 5.07 -12.13
N ILE A 179 5.76 3.95 -12.08
CA ILE A 179 5.33 3.31 -10.84
C ILE A 179 5.80 1.86 -10.89
N PRO A 180 6.82 1.49 -10.11
CA PRO A 180 7.34 0.13 -10.15
C PRO A 180 6.51 -0.84 -9.31
N ALA A 181 6.60 -2.12 -9.65
CA ALA A 181 6.05 -3.20 -8.85
C ALA A 181 6.63 -3.19 -7.43
N ASN A 182 5.84 -3.62 -6.45
CA ASN A 182 6.33 -3.91 -5.11
C ASN A 182 7.09 -5.24 -5.08
N ALA A 183 6.59 -6.22 -5.83
CA ALA A 183 7.21 -7.51 -6.00
C ALA A 183 6.81 -8.16 -7.33
N VAL A 184 7.67 -9.02 -7.87
CA VAL A 184 7.28 -10.03 -8.85
C VAL A 184 7.45 -11.38 -8.16
N ILE A 185 6.36 -12.13 -8.06
CA ILE A 185 6.36 -13.48 -7.49
C ILE A 185 6.43 -14.46 -8.66
N ARG A 186 7.37 -15.40 -8.58
CA ARG A 186 7.54 -16.49 -9.55
C ARG A 186 7.15 -17.82 -8.90
N LEU A 187 6.11 -18.43 -9.42
CA LEU A 187 5.69 -19.79 -9.10
C LEU A 187 6.51 -20.81 -9.91
N PRO A 188 6.50 -22.10 -9.50
CA PRO A 188 7.03 -23.18 -10.32
C PRO A 188 6.46 -23.20 -11.74
N GLY A 189 7.30 -23.64 -12.68
CA GLY A 189 6.96 -23.69 -14.10
C GLY A 189 7.12 -22.36 -14.83
N ALA A 190 8.01 -21.49 -14.35
CA ALA A 190 8.28 -20.17 -14.93
C ALA A 190 7.04 -19.27 -15.06
N ARG A 191 6.12 -19.33 -14.09
CA ARG A 191 4.90 -18.49 -14.08
C ARG A 191 5.08 -17.31 -13.13
N GLU A 192 4.83 -16.10 -13.59
CA GLU A 192 5.07 -14.89 -12.80
C GLU A 192 3.83 -14.00 -12.72
N ALA A 193 3.75 -13.21 -11.65
CA ALA A 193 2.82 -12.10 -11.53
C ALA A 193 3.47 -10.92 -10.78
N SER A 194 3.13 -9.71 -11.22
CA SER A 194 3.65 -8.45 -10.68
C SER A 194 2.64 -7.79 -9.76
N PHE A 195 3.01 -7.59 -8.50
CA PHE A 195 2.16 -7.06 -7.44
C PHE A 195 2.46 -5.59 -7.17
N TYR A 196 1.39 -4.81 -7.07
CA TYR A 196 1.42 -3.37 -6.81
C TYR A 196 0.52 -3.05 -5.62
N LEU A 197 1.08 -2.44 -4.58
CA LEU A 197 0.38 -2.10 -3.34
C LEU A 197 0.01 -0.62 -3.33
N GLU A 198 -1.24 -0.34 -2.96
CA GLU A 198 -1.84 0.98 -2.87
C GLU A 198 -1.53 1.88 -4.09
N ALA A 199 -1.65 1.35 -5.30
CA ALA A 199 -1.36 1.99 -6.59
C ALA A 199 -2.65 2.54 -7.24
N PRO A 200 -2.61 3.50 -8.19
CA PRO A 200 -1.49 4.00 -8.99
C PRO A 200 -1.01 5.42 -8.59
N ARG A 201 -1.03 5.80 -7.32
CA ARG A 201 -0.57 7.16 -6.94
C ARG A 201 0.95 7.29 -6.95
N PRO A 202 1.52 8.29 -7.66
CA PRO A 202 2.93 8.61 -7.55
C PRO A 202 3.27 9.21 -6.17
N ILE A 203 4.54 9.12 -5.76
CA ILE A 203 5.07 9.49 -4.45
C ILE A 203 6.09 10.64 -4.59
N GLY A 204 6.46 11.03 -5.82
CA GLY A 204 7.32 12.18 -6.10
C GLY A 204 7.23 12.69 -7.54
N TRP A 205 7.33 14.01 -7.69
CA TRP A 205 7.38 14.73 -8.96
C TRP A 205 8.53 15.74 -8.87
N GLY A 206 9.51 15.63 -9.75
CA GLY A 206 10.75 16.41 -9.63
C GLY A 206 10.51 17.92 -9.66
N ASP A 207 9.68 18.39 -10.58
CA ASP A 207 9.34 19.81 -10.78
C ASP A 207 7.84 19.99 -11.06
N SER A 208 7.42 21.25 -11.26
CA SER A 208 6.01 21.60 -11.51
C SER A 208 5.48 20.99 -12.82
N ARG A 209 6.31 20.84 -13.85
CA ARG A 209 5.94 20.19 -15.12
C ARG A 209 5.77 18.68 -14.96
N GLY A 210 6.58 18.05 -14.11
CA GLY A 210 6.45 16.65 -13.72
C GLY A 210 5.15 16.37 -12.96
N LEU A 211 4.71 17.30 -12.10
CA LEU A 211 3.41 17.19 -11.42
C LEU A 211 2.25 17.23 -12.40
N GLU A 212 2.26 18.21 -13.31
CA GLU A 212 1.23 18.38 -14.32
C GLU A 212 1.10 17.13 -15.22
N ARG A 213 2.24 16.54 -15.60
CA ARG A 213 2.26 15.31 -16.40
C ARG A 213 1.76 14.09 -15.63
N ALA A 214 2.20 13.88 -14.39
CA ALA A 214 1.79 12.74 -13.57
C ALA A 214 0.42 12.91 -12.92
N TRP A 215 -0.24 14.05 -13.16
CA TRP A 215 -1.46 14.47 -12.49
C TRP A 215 -2.58 13.45 -12.58
N SER A 216 -2.82 12.91 -13.79
CA SER A 216 -3.86 11.89 -14.04
C SER A 216 -3.74 10.71 -13.06
N LEU A 217 -2.52 10.29 -12.73
CA LEU A 217 -2.25 9.18 -11.81
C LEU A 217 -2.61 9.50 -10.34
N TYR A 218 -2.49 10.76 -9.92
CA TYR A 218 -2.96 11.21 -8.59
C TYR A 218 -4.48 11.19 -8.48
N THR A 219 -5.16 11.46 -9.59
CA THR A 219 -6.62 11.58 -9.70
C THR A 219 -7.31 10.23 -9.81
N SER A 220 -6.59 9.23 -10.31
CA SER A 220 -7.09 7.88 -10.49
C SER A 220 -7.63 7.30 -9.20
N LEU A 221 -8.61 6.40 -9.35
CA LEU A 221 -9.01 5.53 -8.24
C LEU A 221 -7.78 4.77 -7.73
N ARG A 222 -7.84 4.31 -6.50
CA ARG A 222 -6.68 3.69 -5.86
C ARG A 222 -7.11 2.38 -5.23
N PRO A 223 -7.13 1.29 -6.00
CA PRO A 223 -7.28 -0.02 -5.42
C PRO A 223 -6.17 -0.29 -4.41
N ASP A 224 -6.48 -1.13 -3.43
CA ASP A 224 -5.50 -1.46 -2.41
C ASP A 224 -4.39 -2.37 -2.94
N MET A 225 -4.70 -3.25 -3.91
CA MET A 225 -3.71 -4.03 -4.61
C MET A 225 -4.10 -4.26 -6.07
N ILE A 226 -3.11 -4.17 -6.95
CA ILE A 226 -3.21 -4.44 -8.39
C ILE A 226 -2.20 -5.53 -8.75
N ILE A 227 -2.63 -6.50 -9.56
CA ILE A 227 -1.78 -7.61 -10.02
C ILE A 227 -1.82 -7.67 -11.55
N TYR A 228 -0.64 -7.80 -12.15
CA TYR A 228 -0.49 -8.10 -13.58
C TYR A 228 0.04 -9.51 -13.73
N GLY A 229 -0.56 -10.29 -14.63
CA GLY A 229 0.05 -11.52 -15.12
C GLY A 229 1.39 -11.20 -15.79
N GLY A 230 2.40 -12.03 -15.48
CA GLY A 230 3.74 -11.88 -16.00
C GLY A 230 4.58 -10.79 -15.31
N ARG A 231 5.66 -10.40 -15.98
CA ARG A 231 6.68 -9.47 -15.49
C ARG A 231 6.43 -8.04 -15.98
N VAL A 232 5.58 -7.31 -15.27
CA VAL A 232 5.29 -5.88 -15.49
C VAL A 232 6.00 -5.07 -14.40
N LEU A 233 7.20 -4.56 -14.72
CA LEU A 233 8.00 -3.78 -13.78
C LEU A 233 7.60 -2.30 -13.66
N ASP A 234 6.79 -1.79 -14.59
CA ASP A 234 6.17 -0.46 -14.53
C ASP A 234 4.71 -0.55 -14.98
N MET A 235 3.78 -0.14 -14.13
CA MET A 235 2.35 -0.15 -14.44
C MET A 235 1.91 1.03 -15.30
N VAL A 236 2.76 2.05 -15.45
CA VAL A 236 2.45 3.23 -16.25
C VAL A 236 2.93 3.03 -17.68
N GLU A 237 2.08 3.39 -18.62
CA GLU A 237 2.43 3.58 -20.02
C GLU A 237 2.19 5.04 -20.42
N TRP A 238 3.01 5.54 -21.35
CA TRP A 238 2.89 6.90 -21.86
C TRP A 238 2.28 6.87 -23.25
N ALA A 239 1.08 7.44 -23.37
CA ALA A 239 0.37 7.57 -24.64
C ALA A 239 -0.04 9.04 -24.83
N ASP A 240 0.31 9.61 -25.99
CA ASP A 240 0.01 11.02 -26.34
C ASP A 240 0.50 12.03 -25.30
N GLY A 241 1.68 11.76 -24.71
CA GLY A 241 2.28 12.61 -23.66
C GLY A 241 1.59 12.53 -22.28
N ARG A 242 0.60 11.65 -22.11
CA ARG A 242 -0.15 11.45 -20.85
C ARG A 242 0.09 10.05 -20.27
N PRO A 243 0.29 9.93 -18.95
CA PRO A 243 0.44 8.64 -18.32
C PRO A 243 -0.92 7.96 -18.16
N ARG A 244 -0.97 6.67 -18.50
CA ARG A 244 -2.10 5.76 -18.33
C ARG A 244 -1.67 4.56 -17.52
N VAL A 245 -2.59 4.01 -16.75
CA VAL A 245 -2.36 2.75 -16.03
C VAL A 245 -2.68 1.62 -16.99
N LYS A 246 -1.71 0.71 -17.20
CA LYS A 246 -1.92 -0.50 -17.99
C LYS A 246 -3.10 -1.29 -17.42
N ARG A 247 -3.87 -1.93 -18.29
CA ARG A 247 -4.98 -2.81 -17.88
C ARG A 247 -4.44 -3.95 -17.00
N PRO A 248 -4.88 -4.08 -15.74
CA PRO A 248 -4.42 -5.15 -14.85
C PRO A 248 -5.17 -6.45 -15.08
N SER A 249 -4.56 -7.57 -14.68
CA SER A 249 -5.20 -8.88 -14.68
C SER A 249 -6.14 -9.01 -13.48
N VAL A 250 -5.69 -8.59 -12.29
CA VAL A 250 -6.49 -8.64 -11.06
C VAL A 250 -6.45 -7.31 -10.32
N VAL A 251 -7.59 -6.94 -9.75
CA VAL A 251 -7.71 -5.88 -8.75
C VAL A 251 -8.23 -6.49 -7.45
N VAL A 252 -7.60 -6.13 -6.32
CA VAL A 252 -8.01 -6.56 -4.99
C VAL A 252 -8.28 -5.34 -4.11
N GLU A 253 -9.44 -5.34 -3.45
CA GLU A 253 -9.83 -4.32 -2.47
C GLU A 253 -9.95 -4.96 -1.09
N PHE A 254 -9.35 -4.33 -0.07
CA PHE A 254 -9.36 -4.84 1.30
C PHE A 254 -10.34 -4.03 2.18
N LYS A 255 -11.12 -4.74 2.99
CA LYS A 255 -12.05 -4.16 3.97
C LYS A 255 -11.74 -4.67 5.38
N GLU A 256 -11.08 -3.83 6.16
CA GLU A 256 -10.60 -4.14 7.51
C GLU A 256 -11.65 -3.92 8.61
N LEU A 257 -12.65 -3.08 8.39
CA LEU A 257 -13.69 -2.76 9.37
C LEU A 257 -14.84 -3.76 9.29
N GLU A 258 -15.51 -4.06 10.40
CA GLU A 258 -16.68 -4.96 10.41
C GLU A 258 -17.91 -4.35 9.73
N ASP A 259 -18.12 -3.05 9.91
CA ASP A 259 -19.29 -2.29 9.47
C ASP A 259 -19.09 -1.62 8.10
N TRP A 260 -18.06 -2.01 7.35
CA TRP A 260 -17.64 -1.32 6.14
C TRP A 260 -18.76 -1.19 5.10
N TYR A 261 -19.67 -2.17 5.02
CA TYR A 261 -20.77 -2.21 4.06
C TYR A 261 -21.88 -1.20 4.36
N GLU A 262 -22.00 -0.75 5.62
CA GLU A 262 -22.95 0.27 6.06
C GLU A 262 -22.45 1.68 5.78
N ARG A 263 -21.13 1.83 5.61
CA ARG A 263 -20.49 3.12 5.42
C ARG A 263 -20.94 3.76 4.12
N VAL A 264 -21.28 5.04 4.23
CA VAL A 264 -21.69 5.87 3.12
C VAL A 264 -20.61 6.90 2.85
N ARG A 265 -20.11 6.91 1.61
CA ARG A 265 -19.27 8.00 1.15
C ARG A 265 -20.11 9.03 0.40
N TYR A 266 -19.82 10.30 0.68
CA TYR A 266 -20.34 11.39 -0.14
C TYR A 266 -19.47 11.50 -1.38
N LEU A 267 -19.97 10.98 -2.50
CA LEU A 267 -19.44 11.35 -3.80
C LEU A 267 -20.08 12.70 -4.17
N LYS A 268 -19.31 13.72 -4.53
CA LYS A 268 -19.90 14.89 -5.18
C LYS A 268 -20.61 14.37 -6.47
N GLY A 269 -21.91 14.62 -6.63
CA GLY A 269 -22.95 13.73 -7.20
C GLY A 269 -22.94 13.39 -8.72
N PRO A 270 -24.06 12.92 -9.31
CA PRO A 270 -24.09 12.08 -10.53
C PRO A 270 -24.65 12.81 -11.78
N LEU A 271 -25.03 14.08 -11.65
CA LEU A 271 -25.45 15.02 -12.71
C LEU A 271 -24.44 16.14 -12.90
N VAL A 272 -23.32 16.10 -12.16
CA VAL A 272 -22.18 16.94 -12.45
C VAL A 272 -21.63 16.43 -13.79
N LYS A 273 -21.43 17.33 -14.76
CA LYS A 273 -20.59 17.07 -15.95
C LYS A 273 -19.48 16.12 -15.52
N ARG A 274 -19.23 15.05 -16.29
CA ARG A 274 -17.96 14.31 -16.19
C ARG A 274 -16.89 15.40 -16.10
N PHE A 275 -16.26 15.56 -14.92
CA PHE A 275 -15.26 16.60 -14.77
C PHE A 275 -14.23 16.34 -15.86
N SER A 276 -13.91 17.34 -16.67
CA SER A 276 -12.68 17.23 -17.44
C SER A 276 -11.53 17.14 -16.42
N ALA A 277 -10.43 16.50 -16.80
CA ALA A 277 -9.24 16.42 -15.94
C ALA A 277 -8.80 17.82 -15.42
N GLU A 278 -9.13 18.88 -16.17
CA GLU A 278 -8.86 20.29 -15.85
C GLU A 278 -9.76 20.84 -14.73
N GLU A 279 -11.06 20.51 -14.68
CA GLU A 279 -11.97 21.03 -13.64
C GLU A 279 -11.69 20.41 -12.26
N TRP A 280 -11.25 19.15 -12.24
CA TRP A 280 -10.77 18.51 -11.02
C TRP A 280 -9.40 19.07 -10.58
N TYR A 281 -8.51 19.37 -11.54
CA TYR A 281 -7.19 20.00 -11.32
C TYR A 281 -7.31 21.35 -10.60
N THR A 282 -8.23 22.23 -11.02
CA THR A 282 -8.43 23.54 -10.37
C THR A 282 -8.85 23.39 -8.89
N ARG A 283 -9.75 22.45 -8.60
CA ARG A 283 -10.29 22.26 -7.24
C ARG A 283 -9.26 21.70 -6.26
N TRP A 284 -8.41 20.78 -6.71
CA TRP A 284 -7.34 20.26 -5.87
C TRP A 284 -6.23 21.29 -5.65
N PHE A 285 -5.85 22.05 -6.68
CA PHE A 285 -4.84 23.11 -6.58
C PHE A 285 -5.28 24.22 -5.60
N GLU A 286 -6.56 24.56 -5.58
CA GLU A 286 -7.16 25.44 -4.57
C GLU A 286 -7.09 24.84 -3.15
N GLY A 287 -7.34 23.53 -2.99
CA GLY A 287 -7.17 22.85 -1.70
C GLY A 287 -5.72 22.85 -1.19
N LEU A 288 -4.75 22.71 -2.11
CA LEU A 288 -3.32 22.75 -1.79
C LEU A 288 -2.84 24.16 -1.40
N LYS A 289 -3.36 25.20 -2.08
CA LYS A 289 -3.20 26.61 -1.67
C LYS A 289 -3.79 26.89 -0.29
N THR A 290 -4.94 26.29 0.03
CA THR A 290 -5.58 26.44 1.33
C THR A 290 -4.73 25.84 2.45
N GLY A 291 -4.16 24.65 2.24
CA GLY A 291 -3.21 24.05 3.18
C GLY A 291 -1.90 24.84 3.33
N LEU A 292 -1.46 25.53 2.26
CA LEU A 292 -0.27 26.39 2.29
C LEU A 292 -0.54 27.73 3.00
N ALA A 293 -1.74 28.30 2.85
CA ALA A 293 -2.17 29.53 3.51
C ALA A 293 -2.24 29.38 5.05
N ASP A 294 -2.68 28.21 5.52
CA ASP A 294 -2.72 27.84 6.95
C ASP A 294 -1.31 27.78 7.58
N ILE A 295 -0.31 27.35 6.80
CA ILE A 295 1.11 27.34 7.21
C ILE A 295 1.71 28.76 7.20
N LEU A 296 1.25 29.62 6.29
CA LEU A 296 1.73 30.99 6.11
C LEU A 296 0.99 32.03 6.98
N GLY A 297 -0.01 31.61 7.77
CA GLY A 297 -0.78 32.51 8.64
C GLY A 297 -1.64 33.52 7.87
N ILE A 298 -1.98 33.23 6.61
CA ILE A 298 -2.84 34.06 5.77
C ILE A 298 -4.26 33.48 5.87
N GLU A 299 -5.25 34.30 6.26
CA GLU A 299 -6.63 33.82 6.32
C GLU A 299 -7.10 33.36 4.93
N PRO A 300 -7.47 32.08 4.75
CA PRO A 300 -8.03 31.62 3.49
C PRO A 300 -9.38 32.30 3.28
N GLY A 301 -9.61 32.84 2.08
CA GLY A 301 -10.92 33.37 1.71
C GLY A 301 -12.00 32.32 1.94
N ARG A 302 -12.93 32.57 2.85
CA ARG A 302 -14.06 31.67 3.14
C ARG A 302 -14.91 31.52 1.88
N ARG A 303 -14.94 30.31 1.33
CA ARG A 303 -15.94 29.92 0.33
C ARG A 303 -16.95 29.00 1.01
N GLU A 304 -18.22 29.40 0.99
CA GLU A 304 -19.32 28.49 1.33
C GLU A 304 -19.34 27.36 0.29
N GLU A 305 -18.83 26.18 0.64
CA GLU A 305 -19.05 24.98 -0.16
C GLU A 305 -20.53 24.58 -0.07
N ARG A 306 -21.30 24.81 -1.14
CA ARG A 306 -22.58 24.12 -1.33
C ARG A 306 -22.30 22.61 -1.37
N ARG A 307 -22.77 21.89 -0.35
CA ARG A 307 -22.63 20.43 -0.23
C ARG A 307 -23.66 19.71 -1.10
N GLU A 308 -23.45 19.69 -2.41
CA GLU A 308 -24.22 18.86 -3.33
C GLU A 308 -23.43 17.57 -3.65
N GLY A 309 -23.91 16.43 -3.16
CA GLY A 309 -23.26 15.13 -3.33
C GLY A 309 -24.22 13.95 -3.20
N VAL A 310 -23.94 12.86 -3.93
CA VAL A 310 -24.62 11.57 -3.82
C VAL A 310 -23.96 10.75 -2.73
N ARG A 311 -24.82 10.22 -1.89
CA ARG A 311 -24.46 9.22 -0.90
C ARG A 311 -24.36 7.87 -1.59
N VAL A 312 -23.15 7.34 -1.72
CA VAL A 312 -22.90 6.00 -2.27
C VAL A 312 -22.39 5.10 -1.16
N ARG A 313 -23.00 3.92 -1.03
CA ARG A 313 -22.56 2.90 -0.07
C ARG A 313 -21.22 2.33 -0.52
N GLU A 314 -20.36 1.98 0.43
CA GLU A 314 -18.98 1.59 0.13
C GLU A 314 -18.89 0.32 -0.75
N HIS A 315 -19.82 -0.63 -0.66
CA HIS A 315 -19.86 -1.80 -1.56
C HIS A 315 -20.11 -1.42 -3.03
N ARG A 316 -20.85 -0.33 -3.31
CA ARG A 316 -21.03 0.18 -4.68
C ARG A 316 -19.77 0.88 -5.21
N LEU A 317 -18.89 1.37 -4.34
CA LEU A 317 -17.60 1.93 -4.78
C LEU A 317 -16.65 0.86 -5.30
N VAL A 318 -16.73 -0.36 -4.76
CA VAL A 318 -15.92 -1.49 -5.24
C VAL A 318 -16.17 -1.74 -6.72
N LEU A 319 -17.42 -1.66 -7.16
CA LEU A 319 -17.82 -1.84 -8.57
C LEU A 319 -17.20 -0.80 -9.51
N LEU A 320 -16.88 0.40 -9.01
CA LEU A 320 -16.27 1.44 -9.83
C LEU A 320 -14.86 1.06 -10.33
N TYR A 321 -14.14 0.22 -9.58
CA TYR A 321 -12.85 -0.30 -10.03
C TYR A 321 -12.98 -1.16 -11.28
N ARG A 322 -14.06 -1.94 -11.40
CA ARG A 322 -14.35 -2.75 -12.59
C ARG A 322 -14.49 -1.87 -13.83
N GLU A 323 -15.27 -0.80 -13.72
CA GLU A 323 -15.51 0.13 -14.83
C GLU A 323 -14.24 0.89 -15.27
N VAL A 324 -13.43 1.30 -14.29
CA VAL A 324 -12.22 2.11 -14.55
C VAL A 324 -11.05 1.27 -15.05
N TYR A 325 -10.77 0.13 -14.42
CA TYR A 325 -9.59 -0.68 -14.73
C TYR A 325 -9.87 -1.85 -15.66
N LYS A 326 -11.12 -2.31 -15.71
CA LYS A 326 -11.55 -3.49 -16.49
C LYS A 326 -10.65 -4.72 -16.26
N PRO A 327 -10.38 -5.10 -14.99
CA PRO A 327 -9.57 -6.28 -14.72
C PRO A 327 -10.26 -7.55 -15.21
N ASP A 328 -9.50 -8.61 -15.41
CA ASP A 328 -10.06 -9.93 -15.69
C ASP A 328 -10.73 -10.50 -14.42
N LEU A 329 -10.19 -10.17 -13.24
CA LEU A 329 -10.77 -10.49 -11.93
C LEU A 329 -10.80 -9.29 -10.98
N LEU A 330 -11.93 -9.09 -10.31
CA LEU A 330 -12.06 -8.17 -9.19
C LEU A 330 -12.38 -8.95 -7.92
N VAL A 331 -11.49 -8.86 -6.92
CA VAL A 331 -11.62 -9.56 -5.64
C VAL A 331 -11.88 -8.56 -4.52
N LEU A 332 -12.86 -8.87 -3.67
CA LEU A 332 -13.07 -8.20 -2.40
C LEU A 332 -12.62 -9.13 -1.27
N VAL A 333 -11.67 -8.65 -0.47
CA VAL A 333 -11.19 -9.35 0.72
C VAL A 333 -11.69 -8.62 1.96
N SER A 334 -12.56 -9.27 2.73
CA SER A 334 -13.18 -8.70 3.93
C SER A 334 -12.67 -9.41 5.18
N ARG A 335 -12.25 -8.63 6.19
CA ARG A 335 -11.83 -9.19 7.48
C ARG A 335 -12.96 -9.93 8.16
N ALA A 336 -14.15 -9.31 8.19
CA ALA A 336 -15.34 -9.90 8.79
C ALA A 336 -16.21 -10.58 7.73
N PRO A 337 -17.06 -11.55 8.12
CA PRO A 337 -18.08 -12.11 7.25
C PRO A 337 -18.97 -11.02 6.63
N VAL A 338 -19.21 -11.11 5.32
CA VAL A 338 -20.04 -10.16 4.59
C VAL A 338 -21.50 -10.61 4.64
N PRO A 339 -22.47 -9.73 4.96
CA PRO A 339 -23.88 -10.09 4.97
C PRO A 339 -24.33 -10.70 3.63
N GLY A 340 -25.12 -11.77 3.66
CA GLY A 340 -25.49 -12.56 2.48
C GLY A 340 -26.23 -11.78 1.38
N GLU A 341 -26.88 -10.67 1.70
CA GLU A 341 -27.46 -9.76 0.69
C GLU A 341 -26.38 -8.97 -0.06
N VAL A 342 -25.43 -8.38 0.67
CA VAL A 342 -24.32 -7.60 0.10
C VAL A 342 -23.39 -8.51 -0.71
N ARG A 343 -23.14 -9.73 -0.22
CA ARG A 343 -22.34 -10.73 -0.94
C ARG A 343 -22.98 -11.09 -2.27
N ARG A 344 -24.26 -11.46 -2.29
CA ARG A 344 -24.98 -11.81 -3.53
C ARG A 344 -25.01 -10.65 -4.52
N GLU A 345 -25.16 -9.42 -4.05
CA GLU A 345 -25.11 -8.21 -4.88
C GLU A 345 -23.75 -8.07 -5.56
N LEU A 346 -22.65 -8.18 -4.81
CA LEU A 346 -21.30 -8.09 -5.35
C LEU A 346 -20.97 -9.23 -6.32
N GLU A 347 -21.30 -10.47 -5.97
CA GLU A 347 -21.07 -11.65 -6.81
C GLU A 347 -21.89 -11.58 -8.11
N SER A 348 -23.12 -11.06 -8.08
CA SER A 348 -23.94 -10.86 -9.29
C SER A 348 -23.34 -9.85 -10.26
N GLU A 349 -22.51 -8.93 -9.76
CA GLU A 349 -21.75 -7.94 -10.53
C GLU A 349 -20.33 -8.45 -10.85
N GLY A 350 -20.08 -9.75 -10.64
CA GLY A 350 -18.86 -10.49 -10.95
C GLY A 350 -17.66 -10.13 -10.08
N VAL A 351 -17.88 -9.79 -8.81
CA VAL A 351 -16.83 -9.64 -7.79
C VAL A 351 -16.66 -10.97 -7.05
N ALA A 352 -15.44 -11.50 -7.00
CA ALA A 352 -15.11 -12.63 -6.13
C ALA A 352 -14.99 -12.14 -4.68
N VAL A 353 -15.80 -12.68 -3.77
CA VAL A 353 -15.82 -12.27 -2.35
C VAL A 353 -15.16 -13.34 -1.50
N ILE A 354 -14.09 -12.94 -0.81
CA ILE A 354 -13.40 -13.76 0.20
C ILE A 354 -13.53 -13.03 1.53
N ASP A 355 -14.33 -13.57 2.45
CA ASP A 355 -14.66 -12.95 3.73
C ASP A 355 -14.19 -13.80 4.92
N GLY A 356 -14.32 -13.26 6.13
CA GLY A 356 -13.79 -13.91 7.33
C GLY A 356 -12.25 -13.98 7.35
N VAL A 357 -11.57 -13.11 6.58
CA VAL A 357 -10.11 -13.06 6.51
C VAL A 357 -9.56 -12.28 7.70
N GLU A 358 -9.75 -12.82 8.90
CA GLU A 358 -9.25 -12.23 10.14
C GLU A 358 -7.72 -12.17 10.14
N ILE A 359 -7.16 -11.15 10.81
CA ILE A 359 -5.71 -11.02 10.91
C ILE A 359 -5.13 -12.25 11.64
N GLY A 360 -4.17 -12.92 11.00
CA GLY A 360 -3.58 -14.17 11.45
C GLY A 360 -4.19 -15.44 10.81
N SER A 361 -5.34 -15.35 10.15
CA SER A 361 -5.97 -16.49 9.47
C SER A 361 -5.17 -16.98 8.27
N ARG A 362 -5.14 -18.30 8.05
CA ARG A 362 -4.38 -18.94 6.96
C ARG A 362 -5.25 -19.50 5.86
N GLU A 363 -6.33 -20.19 6.21
CA GLU A 363 -7.22 -20.86 5.26
C GLU A 363 -7.82 -19.89 4.23
N PRO A 364 -8.46 -18.76 4.62
CA PRO A 364 -8.97 -17.80 3.62
C PRO A 364 -7.88 -17.14 2.76
N VAL A 365 -6.65 -17.03 3.29
CA VAL A 365 -5.51 -16.56 2.50
C VAL A 365 -5.07 -17.62 1.49
N GLY A 366 -5.14 -18.90 1.85
CA GLY A 366 -4.90 -20.03 0.95
C GLY A 366 -5.92 -20.09 -0.18
N GLU A 367 -7.19 -19.83 0.11
CA GLU A 367 -8.25 -19.67 -0.89
C GLU A 367 -7.97 -18.50 -1.84
N LEU A 368 -7.63 -17.33 -1.28
CA LEU A 368 -7.22 -16.17 -2.07
C LEU A 368 -6.01 -16.48 -2.96
N ALA A 369 -5.00 -17.17 -2.44
CA ALA A 369 -3.83 -17.55 -3.23
C ALA A 369 -4.21 -18.46 -4.42
N SER A 370 -5.09 -19.43 -4.19
CA SER A 370 -5.56 -20.34 -5.24
C SER A 370 -6.43 -19.63 -6.28
N GLU A 371 -7.23 -18.63 -5.89
CA GLU A 371 -8.03 -17.81 -6.81
C GLU A 371 -7.16 -16.90 -7.69
N LEU A 372 -6.02 -16.44 -7.17
CA LEU A 372 -5.09 -15.57 -7.88
C LEU A 372 -4.10 -16.34 -8.78
N GLU A 373 -3.78 -17.59 -8.46
CA GLU A 373 -2.80 -18.40 -9.18
C GLU A 373 -3.04 -18.54 -10.70
N PRO A 374 -4.29 -18.70 -11.21
CA PRO A 374 -4.56 -18.77 -12.65
C PRO A 374 -4.12 -17.53 -13.45
N TYR A 375 -3.93 -16.39 -12.79
CA TYR A 375 -3.50 -15.13 -13.42
C TYR A 375 -1.97 -14.98 -13.47
N PHE A 376 -1.21 -15.96 -12.98
CA PHE A 376 0.24 -16.00 -13.19
C PHE A 376 0.54 -16.49 -14.60
N GLU A 377 1.25 -15.67 -15.37
CA GLU A 377 1.54 -15.97 -16.78
C GLU A 377 2.92 -16.57 -16.94
N LYS A 378 3.06 -17.47 -17.92
CA LYS A 378 4.35 -18.03 -18.31
C LYS A 378 5.28 -16.92 -18.81
N VAL A 379 6.43 -16.78 -18.18
CA VAL A 379 7.51 -15.88 -18.60
C VAL A 379 8.70 -16.72 -19.04
N VAL A 380 9.01 -16.68 -20.34
CA VAL A 380 10.19 -17.36 -20.92
C VAL A 380 11.18 -16.30 -21.36
N ASP A 381 12.08 -15.93 -20.44
CA ASP A 381 13.16 -15.00 -20.75
C ASP A 381 14.41 -15.75 -21.24
N THR A 382 14.58 -17.01 -20.81
CA THR A 382 15.75 -17.83 -21.08
C THR A 382 15.37 -19.24 -21.57
N PRO A 383 16.24 -19.93 -22.34
CA PRO A 383 16.05 -21.34 -22.67
C PRO A 383 15.85 -22.23 -21.42
N LEU A 384 16.43 -21.82 -20.29
CA LEU A 384 16.28 -22.51 -19.03
C LEU A 384 14.86 -22.39 -18.45
N ASP A 385 14.19 -21.25 -18.64
CA ASP A 385 12.79 -21.08 -18.26
C ASP A 385 11.86 -21.98 -19.08
N GLU A 386 12.18 -22.20 -20.36
CA GLU A 386 11.44 -23.13 -21.21
C GLU A 386 11.61 -24.57 -20.74
N VAL A 387 12.82 -24.97 -20.34
CA VAL A 387 13.08 -26.29 -19.76
C VAL A 387 12.32 -26.46 -18.44
N GLU A 388 12.38 -25.47 -17.55
CA GLU A 388 11.67 -25.44 -16.27
C GLU A 388 10.16 -25.64 -16.48
N HIS A 389 9.56 -24.89 -17.40
CA HIS A 389 8.13 -24.99 -17.71
C HIS A 389 7.74 -26.36 -18.25
N ARG A 390 8.54 -26.94 -19.16
CA ARG A 390 8.25 -28.28 -19.71
C ARG A 390 8.33 -29.37 -18.65
N LEU A 391 9.31 -29.30 -17.75
CA LEU A 391 9.41 -30.21 -16.62
C LEU A 391 8.19 -30.10 -15.70
N TRP A 392 7.75 -28.87 -15.42
CA TRP A 392 6.53 -28.63 -14.64
C TRP A 392 5.28 -29.23 -15.29
N LEU A 393 5.09 -29.08 -16.61
CA LEU A 393 4.00 -29.73 -17.34
C LEU A 393 4.04 -31.27 -17.28
N MET A 394 5.22 -31.85 -17.04
CA MET A 394 5.41 -33.28 -16.84
C MET A 394 5.21 -33.73 -15.38
N GLY A 395 4.83 -32.81 -14.48
CA GLY A 395 4.67 -33.07 -13.05
C GLY A 395 6.00 -33.13 -12.28
N VAL A 396 7.09 -32.64 -12.87
CA VAL A 396 8.40 -32.57 -12.21
C VAL A 396 8.56 -31.19 -11.56
N GLU A 397 8.46 -31.15 -10.24
CA GLU A 397 8.80 -29.96 -9.46
C GLU A 397 10.31 -29.86 -9.26
N ALA A 398 10.92 -28.88 -9.91
CA ALA A 398 12.33 -28.53 -9.72
C ALA A 398 12.43 -27.05 -9.33
N ASP A 399 13.04 -26.77 -8.18
CA ASP A 399 13.52 -25.42 -7.92
C ASP A 399 14.66 -25.08 -8.90
N ARG A 400 14.84 -23.78 -9.16
CA ARG A 400 15.80 -23.30 -10.18
C ARG A 400 17.21 -23.81 -9.95
N ARG A 401 17.64 -23.89 -8.69
CA ARG A 401 18.98 -24.33 -8.33
C ARG A 401 19.17 -25.82 -8.60
N ARG A 402 18.20 -26.67 -8.24
CA ARG A 402 18.24 -28.11 -8.53
C ARG A 402 18.23 -28.37 -10.03
N LEU A 403 17.50 -27.56 -10.80
CA LEU A 403 17.52 -27.63 -12.26
C LEU A 403 18.91 -27.26 -12.81
N GLU A 404 19.52 -26.19 -12.33
CA GLU A 404 20.87 -25.77 -12.72
C GLU A 404 21.93 -26.82 -12.37
N GLU A 405 21.85 -27.39 -11.16
CA GLU A 405 22.73 -28.49 -10.72
C GLU A 405 22.56 -29.72 -11.61
N ALA A 406 21.31 -30.13 -11.91
CA ALA A 406 21.03 -31.28 -12.78
C ALA A 406 21.51 -31.06 -14.22
N LEU A 407 21.34 -29.85 -14.77
CA LEU A 407 21.83 -29.51 -16.10
C LEU A 407 23.36 -29.43 -16.14
N ALA A 408 24.01 -28.96 -15.08
CA ALA A 408 25.46 -28.99 -14.97
C ALA A 408 25.99 -30.43 -14.93
N THR A 409 25.35 -31.33 -14.17
CA THR A 409 25.67 -32.76 -14.18
C THR A 409 25.49 -33.36 -15.56
N LEU A 410 24.34 -33.12 -16.22
CA LEU A 410 24.08 -33.62 -17.58
C LEU A 410 25.11 -33.10 -18.59
N ALA A 411 25.51 -31.82 -18.47
CA ALA A 411 26.53 -31.21 -19.29
C ALA A 411 27.92 -31.85 -19.08
N LEU A 412 28.30 -32.12 -17.84
CA LEU A 412 29.56 -32.79 -17.49
C LEU A 412 29.60 -34.22 -18.04
N GLU A 413 28.49 -34.96 -17.99
CA GLU A 413 28.36 -36.30 -18.55
C GLU A 413 28.42 -36.32 -20.09
N ASN A 414 28.12 -35.19 -20.74
CA ASN A 414 28.02 -35.06 -22.20
C ASN A 414 28.98 -34.01 -22.78
N LEU A 415 30.12 -33.77 -22.13
CA LEU A 415 31.10 -32.74 -22.51
C LEU A 415 31.46 -32.71 -24.01
N PRO A 416 31.75 -33.84 -24.69
CA PRO A 416 32.10 -33.81 -26.11
C PRO A 416 30.97 -33.27 -27.00
N ARG A 417 29.72 -33.63 -26.69
CA ARG A 417 28.55 -33.15 -27.42
C ARG A 417 28.31 -31.66 -27.16
N LEU A 418 28.47 -31.23 -25.90
CA LEU A 418 28.38 -29.82 -25.55
C LEU A 418 29.44 -28.99 -26.28
N ALA A 419 30.69 -29.45 -26.34
CA ALA A 419 31.77 -28.80 -27.08
C ALA A 419 31.40 -28.63 -28.56
N SER A 420 30.93 -29.70 -29.22
CA SER A 420 30.51 -29.64 -30.63
C SER A 420 29.34 -28.67 -30.86
N MET A 421 28.38 -28.59 -29.93
CA MET A 421 27.28 -27.62 -30.02
C MET A 421 27.74 -26.16 -29.87
N LEU A 422 28.77 -25.90 -29.06
CA LEU A 422 29.35 -24.58 -28.90
C LEU A 422 30.18 -24.17 -30.12
N GLU A 423 30.99 -25.09 -30.66
CA GLU A 423 31.81 -24.86 -31.86
C GLU A 423 30.94 -24.61 -33.10
N SER A 424 29.89 -25.40 -33.31
CA SER A 424 28.97 -25.21 -34.45
C SER A 424 28.19 -23.88 -34.39
N ARG A 425 27.91 -23.34 -33.21
CA ARG A 425 27.31 -22.01 -33.06
C ARG A 425 28.29 -20.88 -33.42
N LEU A 426 29.56 -21.02 -33.05
CA LEU A 426 30.60 -20.05 -33.39
C LEU A 426 30.80 -19.94 -34.91
N ASP A 427 30.78 -21.07 -35.63
CA ASP A 427 30.86 -21.09 -37.10
C ASP A 427 29.64 -20.43 -37.78
N THR A 428 28.48 -20.48 -37.14
CA THR A 428 27.24 -19.89 -37.66
C THR A 428 27.19 -18.37 -37.44
N GLU A 429 27.67 -17.89 -36.29
CA GLU A 429 27.78 -16.46 -35.98
C GLU A 429 28.89 -15.78 -36.80
N ALA A 430 30.02 -16.45 -37.03
CA ALA A 430 31.11 -15.95 -37.87
C ALA A 430 30.67 -15.71 -39.34
N ARG A 431 29.89 -16.63 -39.92
CA ARG A 431 29.36 -16.50 -41.28
C ARG A 431 28.24 -15.45 -41.40
N GLY A 432 27.51 -15.16 -40.33
CA GLY A 432 26.50 -14.08 -40.30
C GLY A 432 27.10 -12.67 -40.16
N GLY A 433 28.26 -12.56 -39.51
CA GLY A 433 29.01 -11.31 -39.39
C GLY A 433 29.67 -10.86 -40.69
N GLU A 434 30.19 -11.78 -41.49
CA GLU A 434 30.78 -11.48 -42.81
C GLU A 434 29.72 -11.02 -43.82
N ALA A 435 28.51 -11.60 -43.82
CA ALA A 435 27.42 -11.19 -44.70
C ALA A 435 26.83 -9.79 -44.38
N SER A 436 27.09 -9.26 -43.18
CA SER A 436 26.62 -7.93 -42.75
C SER A 436 27.63 -6.80 -43.01
N GLN A 437 28.87 -7.14 -43.41
CA GLN A 437 29.89 -6.16 -43.83
C GLN A 437 29.94 -5.96 -45.36
N GLU A 438 29.22 -6.79 -46.13
CA GLU A 438 29.13 -6.68 -47.60
C GLU A 438 27.76 -6.15 -48.10
N ALA A 439 26.93 -5.56 -47.24
CA ALA A 439 25.64 -4.95 -47.60
C ALA A 439 25.64 -3.42 -47.48
#